data_AF-A0A1D2XBV1-F1
#
_entry.id   AF-A0A1D2XBV1-F1
#
_cell.length_a   1.000
_cell.length_b   1.000
_cell.length_c   1.000
_cell.angle_alpha   90.00
_cell.angle_beta   90.00
_cell.angle_gamma   90.00
#
_symmetry.space_group_name_H-M   'P 1'
#
loop_
_entity.id
_entity.type
_entity.pdbx_description
1 polymer ?
#
loop_
_entity_poly.entity_id
_entity_poly.type
_entity_poly.pdbx_seq_one_letter_code
_entity_poly.pdbx_strand_id
1 'polypeptide(L)'
;MFKDNDQLISYIAANQHLLSEGFPCPPVPHHHAQKLHSCGHHSYFTTEPSLPALYHHNYYFQSLLSGTATELSAFGVSGHGFNTSAMHFYLVDGPLAVLLQDPIPLEPDHWCEKLQEEYQAISVLAIICEDALHQGVIKEGEKLVICRSLTQTPQWGILTSSGSKQQWHNHSDPLQEALSWLSGALK
;
A
#
# COMPACT_ATOMS: atom_id res chain seq x y z
N MET A 1 22.53 -4.03 20.09
CA MET A 1 22.37 -5.34 19.43
C MET A 1 20.99 -5.84 19.79
N PHE A 2 19.96 -5.34 19.10
CA PHE A 2 18.59 -5.78 19.31
C PHE A 2 18.40 -7.01 18.43
N LYS A 3 17.97 -8.13 19.02
CA LYS A 3 17.59 -9.32 18.26
C LYS A 3 16.19 -9.07 17.77
N ASP A 4 16.05 -8.76 16.49
CA ASP A 4 14.76 -8.70 15.81
C ASP A 4 14.11 -10.08 15.89
N ASN A 5 12.99 -10.13 16.59
CA ASN A 5 12.25 -11.35 16.84
C ASN A 5 11.12 -11.39 15.80
N ASP A 6 11.48 -11.62 14.53
CA ASP A 6 10.53 -11.63 13.42
C ASP A 6 9.66 -12.90 13.48
N GLN A 7 8.57 -12.82 14.23
CA GLN A 7 7.61 -13.90 14.35
C GLN A 7 6.59 -13.81 13.21
N LEU A 8 6.36 -14.95 12.56
CA LEU A 8 5.24 -15.12 11.65
C LEU A 8 3.93 -14.87 12.42
N ILE A 9 3.07 -14.03 11.88
CA ILE A 9 1.80 -13.62 12.48
C ILE A 9 0.68 -13.76 11.45
N SER A 10 -0.52 -14.09 11.92
CA SER A 10 -1.70 -14.09 11.05
C SER A 10 -2.21 -12.67 10.85
N TYR A 11 -2.86 -12.42 9.71
CA TYR A 11 -3.59 -11.16 9.48
C TYR A 11 -4.60 -10.83 10.58
N ILE A 12 -5.25 -11.84 11.18
CA ILE A 12 -6.21 -11.63 12.29
C ILE A 12 -5.51 -10.96 13.48
N ALA A 13 -4.30 -11.39 13.82
CA ALA A 13 -3.55 -10.83 14.94
C ALA A 13 -2.99 -9.43 14.62
N ALA A 14 -2.55 -9.18 13.37
CA ALA A 14 -2.18 -7.83 12.93
C ALA A 14 -3.39 -6.86 13.00
N ASN A 15 -4.56 -7.30 12.55
CA ASN A 15 -5.80 -6.53 12.61
C ASN A 15 -6.22 -6.24 14.05
N GLN A 16 -6.19 -7.24 14.94
CA GLN A 16 -6.48 -7.04 16.36
C GLN A 16 -5.54 -6.02 17.01
N HIS A 17 -4.25 -6.07 16.66
CA HIS A 17 -3.26 -5.13 17.18
C HIS A 17 -3.56 -3.70 16.72
N LEU A 18 -3.72 -3.45 15.41
CA LEU A 18 -4.01 -2.10 14.90
C LEU A 18 -5.34 -1.55 15.44
N LEU A 19 -6.39 -2.37 15.51
CA LEU A 19 -7.68 -1.95 16.07
C LEU A 19 -7.55 -1.58 17.56
N SER A 20 -6.72 -2.29 18.33
CA SER A 20 -6.47 -1.95 19.73
C SER A 20 -5.76 -0.61 19.91
N GLU A 21 -5.06 -0.13 18.87
CA GLU A 21 -4.42 1.18 18.82
C GLU A 21 -5.30 2.25 18.17
N GLY A 22 -6.53 1.91 17.78
CA GLY A 22 -7.49 2.83 17.16
C GLY A 22 -7.33 3.01 15.66
N PHE A 23 -6.54 2.15 15.00
CA PHE A 23 -6.28 2.23 13.56
C PHE A 23 -7.02 1.13 12.79
N PRO A 24 -7.58 1.44 11.61
CA PRO A 24 -8.08 0.41 10.72
C PRO A 24 -6.92 -0.43 10.16
N CYS A 25 -7.18 -1.71 9.92
CA CYS A 25 -6.21 -2.58 9.26
C CYS A 25 -6.42 -2.53 7.73
N PRO A 26 -5.36 -2.32 6.92
CA PRO A 26 -5.46 -2.33 5.47
C PRO A 26 -5.79 -3.72 4.94
N PRO A 27 -6.39 -3.81 3.73
CA PRO A 27 -6.68 -5.09 3.11
C PRO A 27 -5.39 -5.77 2.69
N VAL A 28 -5.25 -7.04 3.04
CA VAL A 28 -4.10 -7.87 2.65
C VAL A 28 -4.60 -9.06 1.84
N PRO A 29 -4.07 -9.29 0.62
CA PRO A 29 -4.39 -10.47 -0.18
C PRO A 29 -4.17 -11.76 0.62
N HIS A 30 -5.03 -12.77 0.41
CA HIS A 30 -4.97 -14.01 1.20
C HIS A 30 -3.60 -14.71 1.14
N HIS A 31 -2.92 -14.67 -0.01
CA HIS A 31 -1.60 -15.27 -0.19
C HIS A 31 -0.47 -14.48 0.51
N HIS A 32 -0.68 -13.19 0.81
CA HIS A 32 0.21 -12.37 1.64
C HIS A 32 -0.10 -12.54 3.13
N ALA A 33 -1.37 -12.68 3.50
CA ALA A 33 -1.82 -12.79 4.89
C ALA A 33 -1.15 -13.94 5.67
N GLN A 34 -0.77 -15.01 4.98
CA GLN A 34 -0.10 -16.19 5.55
C GLN A 34 1.42 -16.03 5.73
N LYS A 35 2.00 -14.97 5.15
CA LYS A 35 3.44 -14.68 5.15
C LYS A 35 3.78 -13.45 5.99
N LEU A 36 2.82 -12.87 6.70
CA LEU A 36 3.06 -11.66 7.48
C LEU A 36 3.99 -11.95 8.66
N HIS A 37 4.97 -11.09 8.85
CA HIS A 37 5.83 -11.02 10.01
C HIS A 37 5.53 -9.73 10.77
N SER A 38 5.59 -9.78 12.09
CA SER A 38 5.68 -8.57 12.91
C SER A 38 7.14 -8.19 13.06
N CYS A 39 7.47 -6.92 12.81
CA CYS A 39 8.84 -6.42 12.84
C CYS A 39 9.02 -5.39 13.96
N GLY A 40 9.89 -5.73 14.92
CA GLY A 40 10.27 -4.84 16.03
C GLY A 40 9.18 -4.66 17.10
N HIS A 41 9.23 -3.53 17.82
CA HIS A 41 8.27 -3.17 18.87
C HIS A 41 7.12 -2.27 18.37
N HIS A 42 7.12 -1.91 17.09
CA HIS A 42 6.13 -1.04 16.49
C HIS A 42 5.08 -1.87 15.77
N SER A 43 3.92 -1.26 15.50
CA SER A 43 2.76 -1.81 14.79
C SER A 43 3.04 -2.03 13.30
N TYR A 44 4.21 -2.58 12.97
CA TYR A 44 4.72 -2.84 11.62
C TYR A 44 4.60 -4.33 11.30
N PHE A 45 3.90 -4.61 10.21
CA PHE A 45 3.72 -5.93 9.64
C PHE A 45 4.18 -5.96 8.18
N THR A 46 4.89 -7.01 7.78
CA THR A 46 5.39 -7.16 6.40
C THR A 46 5.50 -8.61 5.96
N THR A 47 5.33 -8.89 4.66
CA THR A 47 5.72 -10.18 4.07
C THR A 47 7.22 -10.30 3.79
N GLU A 48 7.95 -9.18 3.84
CA GLU A 48 9.35 -9.08 3.47
C GLU A 48 10.16 -8.36 4.57
N PRO A 49 10.53 -9.05 5.66
CA PRO A 49 11.20 -8.44 6.82
C PRO A 49 12.62 -7.94 6.53
N SER A 50 13.23 -8.39 5.43
CA SER A 50 14.56 -7.93 5.01
C SER A 50 14.55 -6.53 4.36
N LEU A 51 13.38 -6.01 4.01
CA LEU A 51 13.25 -4.69 3.39
C LEU A 51 13.33 -3.55 4.42
N PRO A 52 13.68 -2.33 3.99
CA PRO A 52 13.72 -1.17 4.87
C PRO A 52 12.39 -0.89 5.57
N ALA A 53 12.47 -0.29 6.76
CA ALA A 53 11.28 0.13 7.53
C ALA A 53 10.35 1.07 6.74
N LEU A 54 9.07 1.10 7.13
CA LEU A 54 7.99 1.78 6.40
C LEU A 54 8.22 3.28 6.14
N TYR A 55 8.94 3.98 7.02
CA TYR A 55 9.24 5.40 6.82
C TYR A 55 10.12 5.67 5.59
N HIS A 56 10.77 4.67 5.03
CA HIS A 56 11.55 4.76 3.79
C HIS A 56 10.66 4.69 2.53
N HIS A 57 9.60 5.49 2.44
CA HIS A 57 8.68 5.49 1.29
C HIS A 57 9.38 5.54 -0.07
N ASN A 58 10.41 6.39 -0.20
CA ASN A 58 11.16 6.52 -1.45
C ASN A 58 11.87 5.21 -1.86
N TYR A 59 12.26 4.33 -0.93
CA TYR A 59 12.81 3.03 -1.30
C TYR A 59 11.78 2.20 -2.07
N TYR A 60 10.57 2.08 -1.54
CA TYR A 60 9.47 1.33 -2.16
C TYR A 60 9.10 1.93 -3.52
N PHE A 61 8.96 3.25 -3.60
CA PHE A 61 8.65 3.91 -4.86
C PHE A 61 9.76 3.74 -5.90
N GLN A 62 11.04 3.91 -5.53
CA GLN A 62 12.15 3.72 -6.46
C GLN A 62 12.25 2.26 -6.92
N SER A 63 11.95 1.28 -6.06
CA SER A 63 11.96 -0.14 -6.45
C SER A 63 10.94 -0.45 -7.56
N LEU A 64 9.79 0.24 -7.55
CA LEU A 64 8.81 0.15 -8.64
C LEU A 64 9.37 0.80 -9.92
N LEU A 65 9.99 1.98 -9.81
CA LEU A 65 10.56 2.70 -10.95
C LEU A 65 11.80 2.03 -11.56
N SER A 66 12.48 1.16 -10.81
CA SER A 66 13.59 0.35 -11.32
C SER A 66 13.17 -1.04 -11.80
N GLY A 67 11.89 -1.40 -11.66
CA GLY A 67 11.41 -2.75 -12.00
C GLY A 67 11.94 -3.84 -11.07
N THR A 68 12.42 -3.48 -9.88
CA THR A 68 13.00 -4.42 -8.90
C THR A 68 12.08 -4.70 -7.71
N ALA A 69 10.88 -4.10 -7.69
CA ALA A 69 9.89 -4.36 -6.65
C ALA A 69 9.43 -5.82 -6.71
N THR A 70 9.48 -6.49 -5.56
CA THR A 70 8.87 -7.81 -5.35
C THR A 70 7.41 -7.65 -4.93
N GLU A 71 6.63 -8.72 -5.07
CA GLU A 71 5.30 -8.77 -4.43
C GLU A 71 5.45 -8.68 -2.92
N LEU A 72 4.66 -7.81 -2.30
CA LEU A 72 4.72 -7.59 -0.86
C LEU A 72 3.44 -6.99 -0.31
N SER A 73 3.23 -7.19 0.98
CA SER A 73 2.39 -6.33 1.81
C SER A 73 3.19 -5.86 3.00
N ALA A 74 3.26 -4.55 3.21
CA ALA A 74 3.93 -3.93 4.34
C ALA A 74 3.07 -2.78 4.85
N PHE A 75 2.69 -2.80 6.13
CA PHE A 75 1.79 -1.81 6.70
C PHE A 75 2.01 -1.61 8.18
N GLY A 76 1.58 -0.46 8.68
CA GLY A 76 1.73 -0.12 10.07
C GLY A 76 1.95 1.34 10.36
N VAL A 77 2.06 1.66 11.64
CA VAL A 77 2.42 3.00 12.11
C VAL A 77 3.94 3.10 12.26
N SER A 78 4.54 4.12 11.65
CA SER A 78 5.98 4.38 11.75
C SER A 78 6.26 5.88 11.72
N GLY A 79 7.32 6.32 12.43
CA GLY A 79 7.77 7.71 12.49
C GLY A 79 8.59 8.03 13.73
N HIS A 80 9.18 9.23 13.79
CA HIS A 80 9.95 9.73 14.93
C HIS A 80 9.11 10.73 15.76
N GLY A 81 8.17 10.19 16.55
CA GLY A 81 7.30 10.98 17.44
C GLY A 81 5.96 11.37 16.80
N PHE A 82 5.07 11.94 17.62
CA PHE A 82 3.66 12.16 17.27
C PHE A 82 3.48 12.97 15.96
N ASN A 83 4.27 14.03 15.76
CA ASN A 83 4.16 14.91 14.60
C ASN A 83 4.77 14.35 13.31
N THR A 84 5.44 13.19 13.36
CA THR A 84 6.06 12.56 12.18
C THR A 84 5.63 11.11 12.01
N SER A 85 4.65 10.66 12.81
CA SER A 85 4.05 9.34 12.69
C SER A 85 3.02 9.35 11.57
N ALA A 86 3.09 8.32 10.72
CA ALA A 86 2.15 8.11 9.65
C ALA A 86 1.64 6.67 9.69
N MET A 87 0.42 6.49 9.20
CA MET A 87 -0.06 5.18 8.78
C MET A 87 0.51 4.90 7.39
N HIS A 88 1.19 3.78 7.25
CA HIS A 88 1.77 3.33 6.01
C HIS A 88 1.03 2.10 5.52
N PHE A 89 0.77 2.05 4.21
CA PHE A 89 0.28 0.86 3.53
C PHE A 89 0.92 0.74 2.16
N TYR A 90 1.78 -0.26 2.04
CA TYR A 90 2.49 -0.63 0.82
C TYR A 90 2.03 -2.02 0.38
N LEU A 91 1.44 -2.08 -0.81
CA LEU A 91 1.01 -3.31 -1.46
C LEU A 91 1.60 -3.35 -2.86
N VAL A 92 2.22 -4.47 -3.21
CA VAL A 92 2.56 -4.80 -4.59
C VAL A 92 2.04 -6.22 -4.81
N ASP A 93 1.02 -6.38 -5.63
CA ASP A 93 0.34 -7.65 -5.85
C ASP A 93 -0.24 -7.69 -7.27
N GLY A 94 0.21 -8.64 -8.09
CA GLY A 94 -0.29 -8.78 -9.47
C GLY A 94 -0.26 -7.46 -10.27
N PRO A 95 -1.35 -7.04 -10.92
CA PRO A 95 -1.42 -5.81 -11.71
C PRO A 95 -1.55 -4.52 -10.87
N LEU A 96 -1.47 -4.58 -9.54
CA LEU A 96 -1.67 -3.43 -8.65
C LEU A 96 -0.46 -3.15 -7.76
N ALA A 97 -0.11 -1.87 -7.64
CA ALA A 97 0.80 -1.36 -6.61
C ALA A 97 0.17 -0.14 -5.93
N VAL A 98 0.16 -0.15 -4.59
CA VAL A 98 -0.38 0.93 -3.76
C VAL A 98 0.69 1.32 -2.75
N LEU A 99 1.09 2.59 -2.74
CA LEU A 99 1.99 3.17 -1.76
C LEU A 99 1.34 4.36 -1.08
N LEU A 100 0.72 4.14 0.08
CA LEU A 100 0.09 5.17 0.89
C LEU A 100 0.91 5.45 2.14
N GLN A 101 1.13 6.73 2.41
CA GLN A 101 1.68 7.26 3.64
C GLN A 101 0.82 8.44 4.07
N ASP A 102 0.03 8.24 5.13
CA ASP A 102 -0.95 9.19 5.63
C ASP A 102 -0.55 9.69 7.03
N PRO A 103 -0.38 11.01 7.22
CA PRO A 103 -0.03 11.54 8.52
C PRO A 103 -1.19 11.30 9.49
N ILE A 104 -0.88 10.87 10.71
CA ILE A 104 -1.90 10.66 11.75
C ILE A 104 -2.30 12.04 12.29
N PRO A 105 -3.56 12.47 12.15
CA PRO A 105 -4.00 13.76 12.67
C PRO A 105 -4.19 13.71 14.20
N LEU A 106 -4.30 14.89 14.82
CA LEU A 106 -4.62 15.02 16.25
C LEU A 106 -5.99 14.44 16.61
N GLU A 107 -6.96 14.57 15.70
CA GLU A 107 -8.34 14.07 15.84
C GLU A 107 -8.58 13.01 14.76
N PRO A 108 -8.41 11.71 15.08
CA PRO A 108 -8.35 10.66 14.08
C PRO A 108 -9.72 10.12 13.63
N ASP A 109 -10.84 10.42 14.29
CA ASP A 109 -12.12 9.73 14.03
C ASP A 109 -12.55 9.78 12.55
N HIS A 110 -12.72 10.98 11.97
CA HIS A 110 -13.06 11.13 10.55
C HIS A 110 -11.96 10.62 9.60
N TRP A 111 -10.71 10.61 10.06
CA TRP A 111 -9.59 10.12 9.27
C TRP A 111 -9.56 8.58 9.23
N CYS A 112 -9.92 7.91 10.32
CA CYS A 112 -10.07 6.46 10.37
C CYS A 112 -11.23 6.00 9.49
N GLU A 113 -12.37 6.69 9.51
CA GLU A 113 -13.50 6.42 8.60
C GLU A 113 -13.07 6.54 7.15
N LYS A 114 -12.41 7.64 6.79
CA LYS A 114 -11.87 7.84 5.44
C LYS A 114 -10.89 6.73 5.04
N LEU A 115 -9.97 6.34 5.92
CA LEU A 115 -9.03 5.25 5.64
C LEU A 115 -9.75 3.91 5.40
N GLN A 116 -10.81 3.62 6.15
CA GLN A 116 -11.62 2.43 5.91
C GLN A 116 -12.29 2.44 4.53
N GLU A 117 -12.83 3.58 4.11
CA GLU A 117 -13.40 3.74 2.75
C GLU A 117 -12.34 3.54 1.67
N GLU A 118 -11.14 4.11 1.86
CA GLU A 118 -10.01 3.94 0.93
C GLU A 118 -9.56 2.47 0.89
N TYR A 119 -9.51 1.78 2.02
CA TYR A 119 -9.20 0.35 2.10
C TYR A 119 -10.23 -0.53 1.38
N GLN A 120 -11.51 -0.18 1.47
CA GLN A 120 -12.54 -0.84 0.68
C GLN A 120 -12.35 -0.58 -0.82
N ALA A 121 -12.07 0.68 -1.20
CA ALA A 121 -11.80 1.04 -2.59
C ALA A 121 -10.57 0.33 -3.16
N ILE A 122 -9.50 0.14 -2.37
CA ILE A 122 -8.31 -0.63 -2.78
C ILE A 122 -8.67 -2.11 -2.99
N SER A 123 -9.50 -2.68 -2.13
CA SER A 123 -9.96 -4.08 -2.29
C SER A 123 -10.75 -4.26 -3.59
N VAL A 124 -11.62 -3.30 -3.90
CA VAL A 124 -12.36 -3.27 -5.17
C VAL A 124 -11.40 -3.09 -6.34
N LEU A 125 -10.44 -2.17 -6.22
CA LEU A 125 -9.47 -1.90 -7.28
C LEU A 125 -8.60 -3.12 -7.59
N ALA A 126 -8.19 -3.90 -6.59
CA ALA A 126 -7.45 -5.14 -6.80
C ALA A 126 -8.20 -6.12 -7.71
N ILE A 127 -9.51 -6.30 -7.48
CA ILE A 127 -10.38 -7.15 -8.31
C ILE A 127 -10.49 -6.58 -9.73
N ILE A 128 -10.74 -5.28 -9.85
CA ILE A 128 -10.90 -4.62 -11.15
C ILE A 128 -9.60 -4.65 -11.96
N CYS A 129 -8.43 -4.54 -11.32
CA CYS A 129 -7.15 -4.64 -12.00
C CYS A 129 -6.90 -6.03 -12.59
N GLU A 130 -7.32 -7.11 -11.90
CA GLU A 130 -7.26 -8.47 -12.46
C GLU A 130 -8.17 -8.61 -13.69
N ASP A 131 -9.39 -8.09 -13.63
CA ASP A 131 -10.30 -8.09 -14.78
C ASP A 131 -9.74 -7.26 -15.95
N ALA A 132 -9.13 -6.10 -15.66
CA ALA A 132 -8.47 -5.26 -16.64
C ALA A 132 -7.25 -5.92 -17.28
N LEU A 133 -6.51 -6.73 -16.52
CA LEU A 133 -5.43 -7.54 -17.05
C LEU A 133 -5.96 -8.60 -18.01
N HIS A 134 -7.02 -9.34 -17.64
CA HIS A 134 -7.64 -10.34 -18.49
C HIS A 134 -8.23 -9.77 -19.79
N GLN A 135 -8.72 -8.53 -19.76
CA GLN A 135 -9.27 -7.82 -20.92
C GLN A 135 -8.22 -7.05 -21.72
N GLY A 136 -6.97 -7.01 -21.26
CA GLY A 136 -5.86 -6.32 -21.94
C GLY A 136 -5.88 -4.80 -21.85
N VAL A 137 -6.69 -4.24 -20.93
CA VAL A 137 -6.66 -2.81 -20.59
C VAL A 137 -5.38 -2.46 -19.85
N ILE A 138 -5.03 -3.28 -18.85
CA ILE A 138 -3.67 -3.36 -18.30
C ILE A 138 -2.98 -4.53 -19.02
N LYS A 139 -1.80 -4.32 -19.58
CA LYS A 139 -1.11 -5.40 -20.32
C LYS A 139 -0.30 -6.27 -19.37
N GLU A 140 0.06 -7.47 -19.84
CA GLU A 140 1.01 -8.31 -19.13
C GLU A 140 2.33 -7.57 -18.89
N GLY A 141 2.80 -7.62 -17.64
CA GLY A 141 3.98 -6.87 -17.20
C GLY A 141 3.72 -5.39 -16.93
N GLU A 142 2.49 -4.90 -17.05
CA GLU A 142 2.09 -3.57 -16.57
C GLU A 142 1.44 -3.66 -15.18
N LYS A 143 1.56 -2.59 -14.40
CA LYS A 143 0.90 -2.42 -13.10
C LYS A 143 0.28 -1.04 -13.00
N LEU A 144 -0.95 -0.97 -12.49
CA LEU A 144 -1.52 0.26 -11.98
C LEU A 144 -0.84 0.62 -10.67
N VAL A 145 -0.32 1.83 -10.57
CA VAL A 145 0.41 2.31 -9.41
C VAL A 145 -0.31 3.53 -8.84
N ILE A 146 -0.61 3.48 -7.55
CA ILE A 146 -1.16 4.61 -6.78
C ILE A 146 -0.15 4.99 -5.71
N CYS A 147 0.17 6.28 -5.63
CA CYS A 147 1.16 6.79 -4.69
C CYS A 147 0.65 8.06 -4.00
N ARG A 148 0.70 8.05 -2.67
CA ARG A 148 0.46 9.22 -1.83
C ARG A 148 1.50 9.24 -0.70
N SER A 149 2.22 10.33 -0.55
CA SER A 149 3.17 10.51 0.56
C SER A 149 3.22 11.94 1.06
N LEU A 150 3.89 12.13 2.20
CA LEU A 150 4.09 13.46 2.80
C LEU A 150 5.01 14.37 1.98
N THR A 151 5.82 13.79 1.11
CA THR A 151 6.92 14.49 0.41
C THR A 151 6.74 14.57 -1.10
N GLN A 152 5.68 13.98 -1.64
CA GLN A 152 5.43 13.92 -3.08
C GLN A 152 3.97 14.24 -3.38
N THR A 153 3.72 14.86 -4.54
CA THR A 153 2.36 15.07 -5.04
C THR A 153 1.67 13.72 -5.20
N PRO A 154 0.43 13.55 -4.67
CA PRO A 154 -0.30 12.33 -4.87
C PRO A 154 -0.58 12.11 -6.36
N GLN A 155 -0.43 10.87 -6.80
CA GLN A 155 -0.41 10.53 -8.22
C GLN A 155 -0.77 9.07 -8.45
N TRP A 156 -1.24 8.77 -9.65
CA TRP A 156 -1.36 7.41 -10.15
C TRP A 156 -0.85 7.31 -11.58
N GLY A 157 -0.61 6.09 -12.04
CA GLY A 157 -0.28 5.82 -13.44
C GLY A 157 -0.01 4.34 -13.70
N ILE A 158 0.46 4.04 -14.90
CA ILE A 158 0.88 2.70 -15.29
C ILE A 158 2.41 2.60 -15.25
N LEU A 159 2.93 1.51 -14.70
CA LEU A 159 4.33 1.13 -14.79
C LEU A 159 4.48 -0.15 -15.58
N THR A 160 5.46 -0.17 -16.48
CA THR A 160 5.92 -1.41 -17.10
C THR A 160 6.83 -2.19 -16.14
N SER A 161 7.09 -3.46 -16.45
CA SER A 161 8.00 -4.33 -15.70
C SER A 161 9.44 -3.80 -15.65
N SER A 162 9.84 -2.98 -16.61
CA SER A 162 11.12 -2.24 -16.60
C SER A 162 11.11 -0.98 -15.72
N GLY A 163 10.00 -0.68 -15.04
CA GLY A 163 9.80 0.52 -14.25
C GLY A 163 9.56 1.79 -15.08
N SER A 164 9.28 1.64 -16.38
CA SER A 164 9.02 2.80 -17.25
C SER A 164 7.63 3.37 -17.00
N LYS A 165 7.59 4.69 -16.76
CA LYS A 165 6.38 5.46 -16.50
C LYS A 165 5.52 5.62 -17.75
N GLN A 166 4.29 5.12 -17.69
CA GLN A 166 3.24 5.32 -18.70
C GLN A 166 2.04 6.01 -18.07
N GLN A 167 1.48 7.04 -18.72
CA GLN A 167 0.23 7.69 -18.32
C GLN A 167 0.16 8.09 -16.83
N TRP A 168 0.94 9.11 -16.44
CA TRP A 168 0.98 9.58 -15.06
C TRP A 168 0.10 10.80 -14.86
N HIS A 169 -0.69 10.76 -13.80
CA HIS A 169 -1.69 11.77 -13.45
C HIS A 169 -1.47 12.21 -12.01
N ASN A 170 -1.33 13.52 -11.80
CA ASN A 170 -1.32 14.12 -10.48
C ASN A 170 -2.75 14.48 -10.08
N HIS A 171 -3.18 14.05 -8.90
CA HIS A 171 -4.54 14.30 -8.42
C HIS A 171 -4.58 14.29 -6.90
N SER A 172 -5.44 15.10 -6.29
CA SER A 172 -5.55 15.16 -4.83
C SER A 172 -6.06 13.85 -4.21
N ASP A 173 -6.80 13.08 -5.00
CA ASP A 173 -7.30 11.74 -4.67
C ASP A 173 -6.96 10.77 -5.81
N PRO A 174 -5.73 10.24 -5.85
CA PRO A 174 -5.30 9.38 -6.95
C PRO A 174 -5.99 8.01 -6.94
N LEU A 175 -6.49 7.56 -5.79
CA LEU A 175 -7.20 6.29 -5.67
C LEU A 175 -8.56 6.36 -6.38
N GLN A 176 -9.37 7.37 -6.07
CA GLN A 176 -10.67 7.53 -6.72
C GLN A 176 -10.56 7.83 -8.21
N GLU A 177 -9.58 8.63 -8.63
CA GLU A 177 -9.38 8.91 -10.05
C GLU A 177 -8.97 7.64 -10.82
N ALA A 178 -8.04 6.84 -10.29
CA ALA A 178 -7.64 5.58 -10.89
C ALA A 178 -8.80 4.58 -10.97
N LEU A 179 -9.62 4.48 -9.91
CA LEU A 179 -10.81 3.63 -9.89
C LEU A 179 -11.83 4.05 -10.95
N SER A 180 -12.08 5.35 -11.09
CA SER A 180 -12.98 5.92 -12.11
C SER A 180 -12.48 5.64 -13.53
N TRP A 181 -11.19 5.87 -13.78
CA TRP A 181 -10.54 5.59 -15.07
C TRP A 181 -10.68 4.11 -15.46
N LEU A 182 -10.28 3.21 -14.56
CA LEU A 182 -10.26 1.78 -14.85
C LEU A 182 -11.68 1.23 -15.05
N SER A 183 -12.63 1.66 -14.21
CA SER A 183 -14.05 1.31 -14.36
C SER A 183 -14.67 1.84 -15.66
N GLY A 184 -14.18 2.99 -16.15
CA GLY A 184 -14.59 3.54 -17.44
C GLY A 184 -14.04 2.77 -18.64
N ALA A 185 -12.82 2.23 -18.51
CA ALA A 185 -12.14 1.47 -19.56
C ALA A 185 -12.67 0.03 -19.74
N LEU A 186 -13.32 -0.53 -18.70
CA LEU A 186 -13.89 -1.87 -18.69
C LEU A 186 -15.34 -1.96 -19.19
N LYS A 187 -15.90 -0.88 -19.72
CA LYS A 187 -17.26 -0.83 -20.29
C LYS A 187 -17.26 -1.25 -21.76
#